data_AF-A0A817DRC5-F1
#
_entry.id   AF-A0A817DRC5-F1
#
_cell.length_a   1.000
_cell.length_b   1.000
_cell.length_c   1.000
_cell.angle_alpha   90.00
_cell.angle_beta   90.00
_cell.angle_gamma   90.00
#
_symmetry.space_group_name_H-M   'P 1'
#
loop_
_entity.id
_entity.type
_entity.pdbx_description
1 polymer ?
#
loop_
_entity_poly.entity_id
_entity_poly.type
_entity_poly.pdbx_seq_one_letter_code
_entity_poly.pdbx_strand_id
1 'polypeptide(L)'
;MLPFIILCLLGFTVAQVPKPCVSPRQWEGRVHTYNPKLQAELVGKLTYDSVYQRTRVLQDVKVGETETYYDIISFYQAKLSFFINMKTGICSRVPFDQPWHDYGIQSDARSLGEAYIGSSATPDSGLLITMW
;
A
#
# COMPACT_ATOMS: atom_id res chain seq x y z
N MET A 1 4.70 -3.77 49.44
CA MET A 1 3.66 -4.50 48.68
C MET A 1 2.84 -3.59 47.76
N LEU A 2 2.25 -2.50 48.28
CA LEU A 2 1.52 -1.49 47.47
C LEU A 2 2.26 -0.90 46.25
N PRO A 3 3.56 -0.51 46.33
CA PRO A 3 4.27 0.04 45.16
C PRO A 3 4.50 -0.99 44.04
N PHE A 4 4.60 -2.28 44.40
CA PHE A 4 4.75 -3.37 43.44
C PHE A 4 3.44 -3.63 42.69
N ILE A 5 2.31 -3.51 43.38
CA ILE A 5 0.96 -3.65 42.78
C ILE A 5 0.70 -2.51 41.79
N ILE A 6 1.03 -1.27 42.17
CA ILE A 6 0.88 -0.10 41.28
C ILE A 6 1.75 -0.22 40.03
N LEU A 7 3.01 -0.66 40.18
CA LEU A 7 3.91 -0.89 39.04
C LEU A 7 3.39 -1.98 38.10
N CYS A 8 2.87 -3.09 38.62
CA CYS A 8 2.24 -4.13 37.81
C CYS A 8 1.00 -3.60 37.07
N LEU A 9 0.10 -2.89 37.76
CA LEU A 9 -1.11 -2.33 37.16
C LEU A 9 -0.80 -1.33 36.04
N LEU A 10 0.22 -0.48 36.21
CA LEU A 10 0.68 0.43 35.15
C LEU A 10 1.25 -0.34 33.95
N GLY A 11 2.03 -1.40 34.18
CA GLY A 11 2.53 -2.27 33.12
C GLY A 11 1.42 -2.92 32.28
N PHE A 12 0.32 -3.35 32.91
CA PHE A 12 -0.82 -3.91 32.20
C PHE A 12 -1.52 -2.90 31.29
N THR A 13 -1.65 -1.62 31.71
CA THR A 13 -2.32 -0.60 30.89
C THR A 13 -1.56 -0.24 29.61
N VAL A 14 -0.23 -0.22 29.65
CA VAL A 14 0.61 0.07 28.46
C VAL A 14 0.60 -1.10 27.46
N ALA A 15 0.38 -2.32 27.93
CA ALA A 15 0.27 -3.51 27.08
C ALA A 15 -1.05 -3.58 26.29
N GLN A 16 -2.08 -2.80 26.66
CA GLN A 16 -3.38 -2.78 25.98
C GLN A 16 -3.40 -1.89 24.73
N VAL A 17 -2.35 -1.10 24.46
CA VAL A 17 -2.30 -0.26 23.27
C VAL A 17 -1.96 -1.13 22.06
N PRO A 18 -2.85 -1.24 21.05
CA PRO A 18 -2.54 -1.98 19.84
C PRO A 18 -1.25 -1.43 19.23
N LYS A 19 -0.38 -2.31 18.75
CA LYS A 19 0.82 -1.92 18.00
C LYS A 19 0.62 -2.22 16.51
N PRO A 20 0.97 -1.30 15.61
CA PRO A 20 0.83 -1.53 14.18
C PRO A 20 1.74 -2.67 13.74
N CYS A 21 1.23 -3.50 12.83
CA CYS A 21 2.04 -4.53 12.20
C CYS A 21 3.02 -3.88 11.21
N VAL A 22 4.10 -4.61 10.88
CA VAL A 22 5.06 -4.18 9.87
C VAL A 22 4.65 -4.78 8.53
N SER A 23 4.35 -3.92 7.55
CA SER A 23 4.09 -4.37 6.18
C SER A 23 5.32 -5.03 5.57
N PRO A 24 5.15 -6.05 4.70
CA PRO A 24 6.26 -6.62 3.95
C PRO A 24 6.96 -5.56 3.11
N ARG A 25 8.30 -5.54 3.14
CA ARG A 25 9.10 -4.51 2.45
C ARG A 25 9.12 -4.66 0.93
N GLN A 26 8.90 -5.88 0.45
CA GLN A 26 8.92 -6.22 -0.97
C GLN A 26 7.82 -7.21 -1.26
N TRP A 27 6.99 -6.92 -2.27
CA TRP A 27 5.90 -7.78 -2.67
C TRP A 27 5.40 -7.43 -4.08
N GLU A 28 4.65 -8.35 -4.66
CA GLU A 28 3.95 -8.15 -5.92
C GLU A 28 2.47 -8.45 -5.73
N GLY A 29 1.62 -7.68 -6.41
CA GLY A 29 0.18 -7.81 -6.27
C GLY A 29 -0.58 -7.21 -7.45
N ARG A 30 -1.90 -7.39 -7.41
CA ARG A 30 -2.82 -6.65 -8.29
C ARG A 30 -3.41 -5.49 -7.52
N VAL A 31 -3.45 -4.33 -8.16
CA VAL A 31 -4.02 -3.12 -7.58
C VAL A 31 -5.15 -2.63 -8.47
N HIS A 32 -6.20 -2.15 -7.80
CA HIS A 32 -7.33 -1.47 -8.40
C HIS A 32 -7.38 -0.09 -7.76
N THR A 33 -7.26 0.96 -8.56
CA THR A 33 -7.30 2.35 -8.10
C THR A 33 -8.25 3.14 -8.96
N TYR A 34 -9.08 3.97 -8.35
CA TYR A 34 -9.88 4.94 -9.06
C TYR A 34 -9.17 6.28 -9.11
N ASN A 35 -8.94 6.81 -10.32
CA ASN A 35 -8.42 8.16 -10.50
C ASN A 35 -9.58 9.13 -10.77
N PRO A 36 -9.99 9.95 -9.79
CA PRO A 36 -11.13 10.86 -9.94
C PRO A 36 -10.89 11.96 -10.98
N LYS A 37 -9.63 12.38 -11.19
CA LYS A 37 -9.30 13.42 -12.19
C LYS A 37 -9.51 12.93 -13.62
N LEU A 38 -9.22 11.65 -13.85
CA LEU A 38 -9.38 11.01 -15.17
C LEU A 38 -10.73 10.30 -15.30
N GLN A 39 -11.51 10.24 -14.21
CA GLN A 39 -12.72 9.42 -14.08
C GLN A 39 -12.51 7.97 -14.58
N ALA A 40 -11.33 7.42 -14.28
CA ALA A 40 -10.89 6.13 -14.81
C ALA A 40 -10.50 5.17 -13.69
N GLU A 41 -10.87 3.90 -13.85
CA GLU A 41 -10.33 2.81 -13.07
C GLU A 41 -9.00 2.37 -13.67
N LEU A 42 -7.99 2.26 -12.82
CA LEU A 42 -6.68 1.75 -13.13
C LEU A 42 -6.55 0.39 -12.48
N VAL A 43 -6.51 -0.65 -13.31
CA VAL A 43 -6.24 -2.02 -12.90
C VAL A 43 -4.86 -2.38 -13.39
N GLY A 44 -4.01 -2.87 -12.49
CA GLY A 44 -2.63 -3.16 -12.84
C GLY A 44 -1.95 -4.15 -11.91
N LYS A 45 -0.77 -4.61 -12.33
CA LYS A 45 0.16 -5.37 -11.50
C LYS A 45 1.16 -4.39 -10.89
N LEU A 46 1.25 -4.37 -9.57
CA LEU A 46 2.20 -3.57 -8.81
C LEU A 46 3.33 -4.47 -8.30
N THR A 47 4.57 -4.08 -8.59
CA THR A 47 5.75 -4.53 -7.86
C THR A 47 6.17 -3.40 -6.93
N TYR A 48 6.24 -3.70 -5.64
CA TYR A 48 6.57 -2.76 -4.58
C TYR A 48 7.90 -3.12 -3.92
N ASP A 49 8.77 -2.12 -3.72
CA ASP A 49 10.07 -2.30 -3.09
C ASP A 49 10.44 -1.08 -2.24
N SER A 50 10.21 -1.18 -0.93
CA SER A 50 10.51 -0.11 0.02
C SER A 50 11.99 -0.01 0.39
N VAL A 51 12.76 -1.09 0.19
CA VAL A 51 14.20 -1.10 0.47
C VAL A 51 14.92 -0.09 -0.43
N TYR A 52 14.53 -0.04 -1.71
CA TYR A 52 15.11 0.86 -2.71
C TYR A 52 14.18 2.00 -3.12
N GLN A 53 13.04 2.16 -2.44
CA GLN A 53 12.02 3.17 -2.72
C GLN A 53 11.68 3.26 -4.21
N ARG A 54 11.20 2.15 -4.76
CA ARG A 54 10.81 2.03 -6.16
C ARG A 54 9.51 1.26 -6.31
N THR A 55 8.77 1.60 -7.34
CA THR A 55 7.56 0.90 -7.72
C THR A 55 7.57 0.63 -9.22
N ARG A 56 6.91 -0.45 -9.62
CA ARG A 56 6.63 -0.74 -11.02
C ARG A 56 5.15 -1.09 -11.16
N VAL A 57 4.48 -0.44 -12.10
CA VAL A 57 3.07 -0.67 -12.39
C VAL A 57 2.93 -1.03 -13.86
N LEU A 58 2.49 -2.26 -14.12
CA LEU A 58 1.99 -2.65 -15.43
C LEU A 58 0.49 -2.42 -15.42
N GLN A 59 0.01 -1.43 -16.16
CA GLN A 59 -1.41 -1.10 -16.19
C GLN A 59 -1.95 -0.93 -17.61
N ASP A 60 -3.24 -1.17 -17.69
CA ASP A 60 -4.05 -0.93 -18.87
C ASP A 60 -4.64 0.48 -18.69
N VAL A 61 -4.21 1.42 -19.52
CA VAL A 61 -4.78 2.77 -19.52
C VAL A 61 -5.80 2.83 -20.65
N LYS A 62 -7.08 2.86 -20.28
CA LYS A 62 -8.16 3.14 -21.22
C LYS A 62 -8.46 4.64 -21.22
N VAL A 63 -8.21 5.30 -22.34
CA VAL A 63 -8.59 6.71 -22.56
C VAL A 63 -9.55 6.77 -23.75
N GLY A 64 -10.84 6.91 -23.48
CA GLY A 64 -11.89 6.82 -24.50
C GLY A 64 -11.96 5.44 -25.14
N GLU A 65 -11.87 5.37 -26.47
CA GLU A 65 -11.82 4.11 -27.24
C GLU A 65 -10.41 3.53 -27.38
N THR A 66 -9.38 4.26 -26.96
CA THR A 66 -7.99 3.81 -27.08
C THR A 66 -7.53 3.14 -25.79
N GLU A 67 -7.18 1.87 -25.89
CA GLU A 67 -6.54 1.11 -24.82
C GLU A 67 -5.03 1.07 -25.07
N THR A 68 -4.26 1.62 -24.13
CA THR A 68 -2.79 1.59 -24.19
C THR A 68 -2.22 0.97 -22.92
N TYR A 69 -1.34 0.00 -23.12
CA TYR A 69 -0.67 -0.74 -22.06
C TYR A 69 0.66 -0.03 -21.74
N TYR A 70 0.85 0.36 -20.48
CA TYR A 70 2.07 0.99 -20.02
C TYR A 70 2.75 0.18 -18.92
N ASP A 71 4.07 0.07 -19.01
CA ASP A 71 4.94 -0.32 -17.91
C ASP A 71 5.59 0.94 -17.35
N ILE A 72 5.19 1.29 -16.13
CA ILE A 72 5.59 2.50 -15.43
C ILE A 72 6.54 2.11 -14.31
N ILE A 73 7.78 2.56 -14.39
CA ILE A 73 8.80 2.29 -13.36
C ILE A 73 9.18 3.60 -12.71
N SER A 74 8.96 3.72 -11.40
CA SER A 74 9.22 4.94 -10.63
C SER A 74 10.31 4.72 -9.60
N PHE A 75 11.35 5.55 -9.65
CA PHE A 75 12.47 5.59 -8.72
C PHE A 75 12.40 6.87 -7.90
N TYR A 76 11.99 6.76 -6.64
CA TYR A 76 11.73 7.92 -5.80
C TYR A 76 13.03 8.62 -5.37
N GLN A 77 14.08 7.86 -5.07
CA GLN A 77 15.40 8.42 -4.73
C GLN A 77 16.02 9.20 -5.90
N ALA A 78 15.80 8.74 -7.13
CA ALA A 78 16.32 9.38 -8.34
C ALA A 78 15.38 10.45 -8.91
N LYS A 79 14.21 10.66 -8.30
CA LYS A 79 13.15 11.56 -8.76
C LYS A 79 12.79 11.38 -10.24
N LEU A 80 12.64 10.11 -10.63
CA LEU A 80 12.54 9.74 -12.04
C LEU A 80 11.55 8.61 -12.27
N SER A 81 10.76 8.73 -13.34
CA SER A 81 9.94 7.64 -13.85
C SER A 81 10.20 7.35 -15.32
N PHE A 82 10.05 6.09 -15.69
CA PHE A 82 10.02 5.62 -17.07
C PHE A 82 8.62 5.17 -17.42
N PHE A 83 8.13 5.63 -18.57
CA PHE A 83 6.86 5.22 -19.15
C PHE A 83 7.15 4.47 -20.44
N ILE A 84 6.94 3.16 -20.42
CA ILE A 84 7.21 2.30 -21.56
C ILE A 84 5.87 1.92 -22.17
N ASN A 85 5.63 2.33 -23.41
CA ASN A 85 4.48 1.89 -24.17
C ASN A 85 4.70 0.44 -24.60
N MET A 86 3.90 -0.48 -24.09
CA MET A 86 4.11 -1.91 -24.31
C MET A 86 3.75 -2.38 -25.73
N LYS A 87 3.03 -1.55 -26.50
CA LYS A 87 2.68 -1.84 -27.89
C LYS A 87 3.77 -1.38 -28.86
N THR A 88 4.31 -0.18 -28.65
CA THR A 88 5.31 0.42 -29.56
C THR A 88 6.75 0.23 -29.09
N GLY A 89 6.96 -0.13 -27.82
CA GLY A 89 8.29 -0.20 -27.20
C GLY A 89 8.92 1.15 -26.91
N ILE A 90 8.23 2.27 -27.19
CA ILE A 90 8.75 3.62 -26.95
C ILE A 90 8.85 3.85 -25.44
N CYS A 91 10.02 4.29 -24.99
CA CYS A 91 10.30 4.62 -23.60
C CYS A 91 10.46 6.13 -23.42
N SER A 92 9.64 6.71 -22.55
CA SER A 92 9.70 8.10 -22.16
C SER A 92 10.25 8.23 -20.75
N ARG A 93 11.32 9.01 -20.61
CA ARG A 93 11.91 9.36 -19.32
C ARG A 93 11.32 10.68 -18.84
N VAL A 94 10.71 10.70 -17.66
CA VAL A 94 10.08 11.90 -17.10
C VAL A 94 10.56 12.20 -15.69
N PRO A 95 10.79 13.48 -15.33
CA PRO A 95 10.98 13.89 -13.95
C PRO A 95 9.77 13.49 -13.10
N PHE A 96 10.02 13.00 -11.89
CA PHE A 96 8.98 12.56 -10.95
C PHE A 96 9.34 13.02 -9.55
N ASP A 97 8.58 13.98 -9.01
CA ASP A 97 8.90 14.65 -7.74
C ASP A 97 7.95 14.29 -6.60
N GLN A 98 7.20 13.18 -6.71
CA GLN A 98 6.39 12.74 -5.58
C GLN A 98 7.30 12.14 -4.50
N PRO A 99 7.08 12.46 -3.22
CA PRO A 99 7.82 11.85 -2.13
C PRO A 99 7.49 10.36 -2.00
N TRP A 100 8.42 9.59 -1.45
CA TRP A 100 8.17 8.20 -1.11
C TRP A 100 7.08 8.12 -0.03
N HIS A 101 6.08 7.27 -0.27
CA HIS A 101 5.05 6.94 0.70
C HIS A 101 4.98 5.42 0.82
N ASP A 102 5.20 4.92 2.03
CA ASP A 102 5.26 3.48 2.28
C ASP A 102 3.84 2.87 2.31
N TYR A 103 3.65 1.63 1.83
CA TYR A 103 2.40 0.87 2.02
C TYR A 103 2.36 0.23 3.42
N GLY A 104 2.83 0.98 4.40
CA GLY A 104 2.94 0.61 5.80
C GLY A 104 2.10 1.53 6.68
N ILE A 105 1.82 1.07 7.88
CA ILE A 105 1.19 1.92 8.90
C ILE A 105 2.25 2.90 9.42
N GLN A 106 1.94 4.19 9.41
CA GLN A 106 2.83 5.23 9.92
C GLN A 106 2.98 5.11 11.45
N SER A 107 4.15 5.51 11.97
CA SER A 107 4.46 5.35 13.40
C SER A 107 3.56 6.16 14.34
N ASP A 108 2.94 7.21 13.83
CA ASP A 108 2.02 8.11 14.53
C ASP A 108 0.53 7.82 14.23
N ALA A 109 0.24 6.74 13.49
CA ALA A 109 -1.13 6.34 13.18
C ALA A 109 -1.88 5.90 14.45
N ARG A 110 -3.19 6.18 14.48
CA ARG A 110 -4.05 5.89 15.63
C ARG A 110 -4.96 4.73 15.29
N SER A 111 -4.92 3.67 16.09
CA SER A 111 -5.86 2.56 15.95
C SER A 111 -7.32 3.03 15.97
N LEU A 112 -8.06 2.69 14.92
CA LEU A 112 -9.49 2.93 14.75
C LEU A 112 -10.34 1.73 15.17
N GLY A 113 -9.74 0.54 15.21
CA GLY A 113 -10.38 -0.70 15.64
C GLY A 113 -10.04 -1.89 14.74
N GLU A 114 -10.79 -2.97 14.92
CA GLU A 114 -10.62 -4.23 14.20
C GLU A 114 -11.96 -4.67 13.60
N ALA A 115 -11.91 -5.37 12.48
CA ALA A 115 -13.09 -5.91 11.82
C ALA A 115 -12.78 -7.24 11.13
N TYR A 116 -13.80 -8.08 10.97
CA TYR A 116 -13.70 -9.26 10.11
C TYR A 116 -14.29 -8.97 8.73
N ILE A 117 -13.49 -9.20 7.69
CA ILE A 117 -13.97 -9.25 6.31
C ILE A 117 -14.28 -10.71 5.97
N GLY A 118 -15.48 -11.00 5.46
CA GLY A 118 -15.88 -12.34 5.06
C GLY A 118 -17.23 -12.75 5.65
N SER A 119 -17.53 -14.04 5.64
CA SER A 119 -18.80 -14.59 6.15
C SER A 119 -18.58 -15.32 7.47
N SER A 120 -19.51 -15.17 8.42
CA SER A 120 -19.56 -16.01 9.62
C SER A 120 -20.22 -17.37 9.35
N ALA A 121 -20.89 -17.54 8.21
CA ALA A 121 -21.63 -18.75 7.88
C ALA A 121 -20.74 -19.89 7.35
N THR A 122 -19.49 -19.59 6.96
CA THR A 122 -18.53 -20.59 6.47
C THR A 122 -17.29 -20.54 7.37
N PRO A 123 -16.92 -21.66 8.02
CA PRO A 123 -15.69 -21.75 8.80
C PRO A 123 -14.48 -21.29 7.99
N ASP A 124 -13.56 -20.59 8.65
CA ASP A 124 -12.29 -20.11 8.09
C ASP A 124 -12.41 -19.13 6.90
N SER A 125 -13.60 -18.57 6.65
CA SER A 125 -13.80 -17.58 5.58
C SER A 125 -13.68 -16.11 6.03
N GLY A 126 -13.37 -15.89 7.32
CA GLY A 126 -13.19 -14.56 7.90
C GLY A 126 -11.72 -14.15 7.98
N LEU A 127 -11.42 -12.94 7.54
CA LEU A 127 -10.12 -12.28 7.67
C LEU A 127 -10.21 -11.14 8.68
N LEU A 128 -9.52 -11.28 9.81
CA LEU A 128 -9.35 -10.17 10.76
C LEU A 128 -8.45 -9.10 10.14
N ILE A 129 -8.95 -7.87 10.10
CA ILE A 129 -8.21 -6.68 9.68
C ILE A 129 -8.14 -5.67 10.82
N THR A 130 -7.09 -4.85 10.79
CA THR A 130 -6.92 -3.73 11.71
C THR A 130 -6.95 -2.42 10.93
N MET A 131 -7.59 -1.42 11.50
CA MET A 131 -7.69 -0.07 10.93
C MET A 131 -6.88 0.90 11.78
N TRP A 132 -6.12 1.77 11.12
CA TRP A 132 -5.14 2.69 11.70
C TRP A 132 -5.26 4.09 11.09
#